data_AF-A0A2T1G1T1-F1
#
_entry.id   AF-A0A2T1G1T1-F1
#
_cell.length_a   1.000
_cell.length_b   1.000
_cell.length_c   1.000
_cell.angle_alpha   90.00
_cell.angle_beta   90.00
_cell.angle_gamma   90.00
#
_symmetry.space_group_name_H-M   'P 1'
#
loop_
_entity.id
_entity.type
_entity.pdbx_description
1 polymer ?
#
loop_
_entity_poly.entity_id
_entity_poly.type
_entity_poly.pdbx_seq_one_letter_code
_entity_poly.pdbx_strand_id
1 'polypeptide(L)'
;MTRQNNNYGRDQFNIENLHFNPAITGQKLFANGLQFLNQRDYKQASVAMSEAINVDPSMYDAYYYFAIALLSGNRPKKIDEWTIRDIEEKLSIAINRDSENLKCYTLWAIVKYGFYTMNRFIEKPPTSDQLFKKGESIQYEHAREILYHLNDPLNPYWVHLYNKFGQLN
;
A
#
# COMPACT_ATOMS: atom_id res chain seq x y z
N MET A 1 73.96 -1.02 12.67
CA MET A 1 73.16 -2.25 12.51
C MET A 1 71.81 -2.00 13.17
N THR A 2 70.81 -1.52 12.42
CA THR A 2 69.69 -2.30 11.83
C THR A 2 68.74 -2.92 12.85
N ARG A 3 67.52 -2.33 12.92
CA ARG A 3 66.16 -2.95 12.85
C ARG A 3 65.20 -2.08 13.69
N GLN A 4 64.38 -1.23 13.07
CA GLN A 4 63.09 -1.50 12.40
C GLN A 4 61.96 -1.93 13.35
N ASN A 5 60.82 -1.21 13.19
CA ASN A 5 59.43 -1.69 13.28
C ASN A 5 58.83 -1.84 14.69
N ASN A 6 57.65 -1.30 15.03
CA ASN A 6 56.54 -0.73 14.25
C ASN A 6 55.80 0.30 15.11
N ASN A 7 55.79 1.57 14.71
CA ASN A 7 54.75 2.50 15.14
C ASN A 7 53.59 2.34 14.16
N TYR A 8 52.51 1.74 14.66
CA TYR A 8 51.24 1.58 13.98
C TYR A 8 50.84 2.90 13.33
N GLY A 9 50.58 2.83 12.02
CA GLY A 9 50.11 3.95 11.22
C GLY A 9 48.91 4.60 11.89
N ARG A 10 49.11 5.84 12.34
CA ARG A 10 48.02 6.81 12.40
C ARG A 10 47.72 7.19 10.96
N ASP A 11 47.04 6.30 10.26
CA ASP A 11 46.25 6.69 9.12
C ASP A 11 45.19 7.63 9.69
N GLN A 12 45.43 8.93 9.51
CA GLN A 12 44.41 9.94 9.67
C GLN A 12 43.27 9.56 8.72
N PHE A 13 42.29 8.83 9.24
CA PHE A 13 40.97 8.80 8.62
C PHE A 13 40.44 10.23 8.71
N ASN A 14 40.66 10.99 7.64
CA ASN A 14 39.93 12.21 7.36
C ASN A 14 38.45 11.81 7.25
N ILE A 15 37.70 12.05 8.32
CA ILE A 15 36.22 11.93 8.35
C ILE A 15 35.58 13.15 7.65
N GLU A 16 36.38 13.99 7.00
CA GLU A 16 35.90 15.01 6.07
C GLU A 16 35.57 14.34 4.74
N ASN A 17 34.41 13.69 4.69
CA ASN A 17 33.52 13.52 3.53
C ASN A 17 32.42 12.48 3.84
N LEU A 18 31.81 12.55 5.03
CA LEU A 18 30.41 12.14 5.14
C LEU A 18 29.60 13.17 4.35
N HIS A 19 29.50 12.95 3.03
CA HIS A 19 28.46 13.58 2.23
C HIS A 19 27.13 13.29 2.93
N PHE A 20 26.60 14.32 3.60
CA PHE A 20 25.21 14.37 4.03
C PHE A 20 24.36 14.41 2.74
N ASN A 21 24.25 13.26 2.09
CA ASN A 21 23.15 13.01 1.18
C ASN A 21 21.92 13.08 2.10
N PRO A 22 20.95 13.99 1.89
CA PRO A 22 19.77 14.01 2.74
C PRO A 22 19.11 12.64 2.59
N ALA A 23 19.33 11.77 3.59
CA ALA A 23 18.89 10.38 3.53
C ALA A 23 17.40 10.42 3.23
N ILE A 24 17.02 9.94 2.04
CA ILE A 24 15.62 9.92 1.65
C ILE A 24 14.92 9.03 2.67
N THR A 25 14.09 9.64 3.52
CA THR A 25 13.40 8.93 4.59
C THR A 25 12.21 8.19 4.02
N GLY A 26 11.80 7.10 4.67
CA GLY A 26 10.58 6.37 4.32
C GLY A 26 9.36 7.30 4.28
N GLN A 27 9.28 8.27 5.20
CA GLN A 27 8.20 9.26 5.25
C GLN A 27 8.16 10.17 4.03
N LYS A 28 9.33 10.56 3.49
CA LYS A 28 9.41 11.38 2.27
C LYS A 28 8.95 10.58 1.04
N LEU A 29 9.38 9.33 0.93
CA LEU A 29 8.96 8.43 -0.15
C LEU A 29 7.46 8.18 -0.10
N PHE A 30 6.93 7.95 1.09
CA PHE A 30 5.49 7.79 1.32
C PHE A 30 4.70 9.03 0.92
N ALA A 31 5.14 10.22 1.35
CA ALA A 31 4.51 11.48 0.96
C ALA A 31 4.51 11.70 -0.56
N ASN A 32 5.62 11.37 -1.25
CA ASN A 32 5.68 11.40 -2.71
C ASN A 32 4.68 10.40 -3.33
N GLY A 33 4.61 9.18 -2.80
CA GLY A 33 3.66 8.18 -3.26
C GLY A 33 2.20 8.63 -3.12
N LEU A 34 1.85 9.32 -2.04
CA LEU A 34 0.52 9.94 -1.87
C LEU A 34 0.26 11.04 -2.91
N GLN A 35 1.26 11.87 -3.21
CA GLN A 35 1.13 12.89 -4.26
C GLN A 35 0.89 12.26 -5.63
N PHE A 36 1.62 11.21 -5.98
CA PHE A 36 1.42 10.46 -7.22
C PHE A 36 0.03 9.79 -7.26
N LEU A 37 -0.44 9.21 -6.15
CA LEU A 37 -1.81 8.68 -6.07
C LEU A 37 -2.86 9.75 -6.32
N ASN A 38 -2.73 10.92 -5.70
CA ASN A 38 -3.65 12.03 -5.90
C ASN A 38 -3.71 12.47 -7.37
N GLN A 39 -2.59 12.38 -8.08
CA GLN A 39 -2.48 12.62 -9.53
C GLN A 39 -2.90 11.42 -10.39
N ARG A 40 -3.25 10.28 -9.77
CA ARG A 40 -3.53 8.99 -10.40
C ARG A 40 -2.35 8.43 -11.22
N ASP A 41 -1.13 8.87 -10.92
CA ASP A 41 0.09 8.23 -11.42
C ASP A 41 0.41 7.00 -10.57
N TYR A 42 -0.38 5.94 -10.81
CA TYR A 42 -0.29 4.69 -10.05
C TYR A 42 1.06 4.00 -10.20
N LYS A 43 1.75 4.20 -11.33
CA LYS A 43 3.07 3.62 -11.58
C LYS A 43 4.10 4.25 -10.65
N GLN A 44 4.22 5.58 -10.64
CA GLN A 44 5.15 6.25 -9.74
C GLN A 44 4.76 6.07 -8.28
N ALA A 45 3.45 6.04 -7.97
CA ALA A 45 2.97 5.71 -6.64
C ALA A 45 3.45 4.33 -6.18
N SER A 46 3.32 3.29 -7.00
CA SER A 46 3.76 1.94 -6.64
C SER A 46 5.27 1.86 -6.35
N VAL A 47 6.09 2.57 -7.13
CA VAL A 47 7.55 2.62 -6.93
C VAL A 47 7.85 3.31 -5.60
N ALA A 48 7.29 4.50 -5.37
CA ALA A 48 7.51 5.27 -4.17
C ALA A 48 7.03 4.52 -2.90
N MET A 49 5.90 3.83 -2.96
CA MET A 49 5.39 3.00 -1.86
C MET A 49 6.29 1.80 -1.58
N SER A 50 6.76 1.11 -2.63
CA SER A 50 7.72 0.01 -2.48
C SER A 50 9.02 0.47 -1.84
N GLU A 51 9.54 1.63 -2.25
CA GLU A 51 10.76 2.20 -1.67
C GLU A 51 10.53 2.63 -0.22
N ALA A 52 9.38 3.24 0.09
CA ALA A 52 9.03 3.63 1.45
C ALA A 52 9.02 2.43 2.40
N ILE A 53 8.40 1.32 1.97
CA ILE A 53 8.35 0.06 2.72
C ILE A 53 9.75 -0.57 2.87
N ASN A 54 10.60 -0.48 1.85
CA ASN A 54 11.97 -0.99 1.93
C ASN A 54 12.83 -0.21 2.94
N VAL A 55 12.61 1.10 3.06
CA VAL A 55 13.32 1.96 4.01
C VAL A 55 12.75 1.81 5.42
N ASP A 56 11.42 1.74 5.54
CA ASP A 56 10.71 1.57 6.81
C ASP A 56 9.55 0.56 6.66
N PRO A 57 9.81 -0.73 6.94
CA PRO A 57 8.80 -1.78 6.89
C PRO A 57 7.67 -1.60 7.91
N SER A 58 7.81 -0.71 8.89
CA SER A 58 6.78 -0.42 9.90
C SER A 58 5.77 0.63 9.43
N MET A 59 5.90 1.13 8.21
CA MET A 59 4.98 2.10 7.62
C MET A 59 3.73 1.41 7.05
N TYR A 60 2.87 0.91 7.94
CA TYR A 60 1.70 0.10 7.57
C TYR A 60 0.74 0.79 6.61
N ASP A 61 0.59 2.12 6.69
CA ASP A 61 -0.19 2.87 5.72
C ASP A 61 0.36 2.73 4.29
N ALA A 62 1.69 2.66 4.12
CA ALA A 62 2.30 2.48 2.80
C ALA A 62 1.84 1.18 2.14
N TYR A 63 1.57 0.11 2.90
CA TYR A 63 1.03 -1.13 2.36
C TYR A 63 -0.39 -0.97 1.81
N TYR A 64 -1.25 -0.22 2.52
CA TYR A 64 -2.61 0.09 2.04
C TYR A 64 -2.57 0.91 0.74
N TYR A 65 -1.77 1.97 0.71
CA TYR A 65 -1.66 2.81 -0.48
C TYR A 65 -0.93 2.11 -1.63
N PHE A 66 -0.03 1.16 -1.34
CA PHE A 66 0.54 0.30 -2.35
C PHE A 66 -0.53 -0.61 -2.97
N ALA A 67 -1.40 -1.21 -2.16
CA ALA A 67 -2.54 -1.98 -2.68
C ALA A 67 -3.44 -1.15 -3.62
N ILE A 68 -3.72 0.10 -3.27
CA ILE A 68 -4.43 1.04 -4.17
C ILE A 68 -3.64 1.27 -5.47
N ALA A 69 -2.34 1.52 -5.37
CA ALA A 69 -1.50 1.76 -6.54
C ALA A 69 -1.46 0.54 -7.47
N LEU A 70 -1.39 -0.68 -6.92
CA LEU A 70 -1.41 -1.93 -7.69
C LEU A 70 -2.74 -2.16 -8.42
N LEU A 71 -3.87 -1.70 -7.88
CA LEU A 71 -5.14 -1.72 -8.60
C LEU A 71 -5.08 -0.85 -9.88
N SER A 72 -4.29 0.22 -9.87
CA SER A 72 -4.06 1.10 -11.03
C SER A 72 -5.35 1.63 -11.68
N GLY A 73 -6.37 1.90 -10.85
CA GLY A 73 -7.71 2.30 -11.30
C GLY A 73 -8.51 1.23 -12.05
N ASN A 74 -7.97 0.02 -12.19
CA ASN A 74 -8.64 -1.09 -12.84
C ASN A 74 -9.57 -1.82 -11.88
N ARG A 75 -10.63 -2.38 -12.45
CA ARG A 75 -11.54 -3.27 -11.70
C ARG A 75 -10.80 -4.56 -11.36
N PRO A 76 -10.89 -5.08 -10.13
CA PRO A 76 -10.21 -6.30 -9.71
C PRO A 76 -10.46 -7.49 -10.66
N LYS A 77 -11.64 -7.56 -11.26
CA LYS A 77 -11.99 -8.58 -12.26
C LYS A 77 -10.99 -8.72 -13.42
N LYS A 78 -10.33 -7.62 -13.81
CA LYS A 78 -9.41 -7.57 -14.96
C LYS A 78 -7.93 -7.69 -14.60
N ILE A 79 -7.60 -7.74 -13.32
CA ILE A 79 -6.23 -7.79 -12.83
C ILE A 79 -5.78 -9.26 -12.82
N ASP A 80 -4.50 -9.51 -13.09
CA ASP A 80 -3.95 -10.87 -13.05
C ASP A 80 -3.82 -11.42 -11.63
N GLU A 81 -3.75 -12.74 -11.50
CA GLU A 81 -3.74 -13.42 -10.21
C GLU A 81 -2.54 -13.03 -9.32
N TRP A 82 -1.36 -12.79 -9.91
CA TRP A 82 -0.17 -12.45 -9.15
C TRP A 82 -0.32 -11.08 -8.51
N THR A 83 -0.74 -10.08 -9.28
CA THR A 83 -1.02 -8.74 -8.76
C THR A 83 -2.12 -8.76 -7.70
N ILE A 84 -3.17 -9.59 -7.86
CA ILE A 84 -4.20 -9.75 -6.83
C ILE A 84 -3.63 -10.32 -5.54
N ARG A 85 -2.80 -11.37 -5.62
CA ARG A 85 -2.15 -11.95 -4.44
C ARG A 85 -1.26 -10.94 -3.73
N ASP A 86 -0.52 -10.12 -4.48
CA ASP A 86 0.28 -9.04 -3.91
C ASP A 86 -0.60 -8.02 -3.19
N ILE A 87 -1.71 -7.60 -3.79
CA ILE A 87 -2.69 -6.71 -3.15
C ILE A 87 -3.22 -7.30 -1.85
N GLU A 88 -3.65 -8.57 -1.84
CA GLU A 88 -4.15 -9.24 -0.64
C GLU A 88 -3.09 -9.30 0.46
N GLU A 89 -1.84 -9.62 0.11
CA GLU A 89 -0.73 -9.64 1.05
C GLU A 89 -0.53 -8.27 1.69
N LYS A 90 -0.45 -7.19 0.90
CA LYS A 90 -0.25 -5.83 1.42
C LYS A 90 -1.39 -5.41 2.35
N LEU A 91 -2.64 -5.71 1.98
CA LEU A 91 -3.80 -5.42 2.83
C LEU A 91 -3.77 -6.25 4.13
N SER A 92 -3.35 -7.51 4.07
CA SER A 92 -3.19 -8.35 5.27
C SER A 92 -2.14 -7.79 6.23
N ILE A 93 -0.99 -7.31 5.70
CA ILE A 93 0.07 -6.69 6.50
C ILE A 93 -0.43 -5.40 7.15
N ALA A 94 -1.15 -4.57 6.41
CA ALA A 94 -1.72 -3.33 6.94
C ALA A 94 -2.69 -3.58 8.11
N ILE A 95 -3.50 -4.66 8.03
CA ILE A 95 -4.46 -5.04 9.08
C ILE A 95 -3.78 -5.66 10.30
N ASN A 96 -2.67 -6.39 10.13
CA ASN A 96 -2.00 -7.07 11.25
C ASN A 96 -1.51 -6.09 12.32
N ARG A 97 -1.23 -4.84 11.96
CA ARG A 97 -0.85 -3.80 12.93
C ARG A 97 -2.05 -3.20 13.64
N ASP A 98 -3.10 -2.90 12.88
CA ASP A 98 -4.29 -2.23 13.34
C ASP A 98 -5.52 -3.02 12.86
N SER A 99 -6.04 -3.84 13.77
CA SER A 99 -7.23 -4.65 13.53
C SER A 99 -8.50 -3.81 13.35
N GLU A 100 -8.46 -2.51 13.62
CA GLU A 100 -9.54 -1.56 13.41
C GLU A 100 -9.39 -0.77 12.11
N ASN A 101 -8.42 -1.12 11.25
CA ASN A 101 -8.23 -0.48 9.96
C ASN A 101 -9.34 -0.87 8.95
N LEU A 102 -10.53 -0.30 9.15
CA LEU A 102 -11.78 -0.64 8.44
C LEU A 102 -11.66 -0.45 6.92
N LYS A 103 -10.87 0.53 6.48
CA LYS A 103 -10.63 0.80 5.06
C LYS A 103 -9.88 -0.33 4.37
N CYS A 104 -8.93 -0.97 5.04
CA CYS A 104 -8.23 -2.14 4.51
C CYS A 104 -9.19 -3.32 4.34
N TYR A 105 -10.03 -3.61 5.33
CA TYR A 105 -11.05 -4.65 5.23
C TYR A 105 -12.03 -4.40 4.09
N THR A 106 -12.49 -3.16 3.95
CA THR A 106 -13.45 -2.76 2.92
C THR A 106 -12.83 -2.87 1.52
N LEU A 107 -11.62 -2.35 1.33
CA LEU A 107 -10.90 -2.46 0.06
C LEU A 107 -10.65 -3.93 -0.29
N TRP A 108 -10.20 -4.74 0.68
CA TRP A 108 -9.95 -6.16 0.47
C TRP A 108 -11.22 -6.91 0.07
N ALA A 109 -12.36 -6.62 0.70
CA ALA A 109 -13.65 -7.19 0.31
C ALA A 109 -14.02 -6.88 -1.15
N ILE A 110 -13.84 -5.62 -1.58
CA ILE A 110 -14.07 -5.20 -2.97
C ILE A 110 -13.14 -5.95 -3.91
N VAL A 111 -11.84 -6.03 -3.59
CA VAL A 111 -10.84 -6.76 -4.40
C VAL A 111 -11.22 -8.23 -4.53
N LYS A 112 -11.51 -8.90 -3.43
CA LYS A 112 -11.81 -10.32 -3.44
C LYS A 112 -13.09 -10.64 -4.21
N TYR A 113 -14.17 -9.90 -3.96
CA TYR A 113 -15.41 -10.12 -4.70
C TYR A 113 -15.21 -9.88 -6.19
N GLY A 114 -14.51 -8.79 -6.52
CA GLY A 114 -14.26 -8.39 -7.89
C GLY A 114 -13.41 -9.40 -8.65
N PHE A 115 -12.39 -9.97 -8.02
CA PHE A 115 -11.53 -10.95 -8.67
C PHE A 115 -12.08 -12.37 -8.60
N TYR A 116 -12.42 -12.89 -7.42
CA TYR A 116 -12.82 -14.28 -7.27
C TYR A 116 -14.28 -14.51 -7.68
N THR A 117 -15.21 -13.83 -7.02
CA THR A 117 -16.66 -14.09 -7.21
C THR A 117 -17.11 -13.72 -8.62
N MET A 118 -16.71 -12.56 -9.14
CA MET A 118 -17.12 -12.12 -10.49
C MET A 118 -16.44 -12.89 -11.63
N ASN A 119 -15.34 -13.61 -11.37
CA ASN A 119 -14.72 -14.57 -12.29
C ASN A 119 -15.07 -16.04 -11.99
N ARG A 120 -15.94 -16.31 -10.99
CA ARG A 120 -16.34 -17.65 -10.55
C ARG A 120 -15.20 -18.53 -10.05
N PHE A 121 -14.16 -17.91 -9.50
CA PHE A 121 -13.10 -18.61 -8.79
C PHE A 121 -13.50 -18.93 -7.36
N ILE A 122 -12.83 -19.93 -6.77
CA ILE A 122 -13.04 -20.29 -5.38
C ILE A 122 -12.38 -19.24 -4.49
N GLU A 123 -13.18 -18.65 -3.62
CA GLU A 123 -12.71 -17.71 -2.61
C GLU A 123 -12.26 -18.47 -1.35
N LYS A 124 -10.98 -18.38 -1.02
CA LYS A 124 -10.46 -18.88 0.27
C LYS A 124 -10.72 -17.87 1.39
N PRO A 125 -10.98 -18.33 2.63
CA PRO A 125 -11.09 -17.44 3.78
C PRO A 125 -9.84 -16.55 3.97
N PRO A 126 -10.00 -15.30 4.46
CA PRO A 126 -11.28 -14.65 4.74
C PRO A 126 -12.04 -14.31 3.45
N THR A 127 -13.34 -14.56 3.42
CA THR A 127 -14.18 -14.25 2.25
C THR A 127 -14.51 -12.76 2.19
N SER A 128 -14.91 -12.29 1.02
CA SER A 128 -15.28 -10.90 0.75
C SER A 128 -16.43 -10.45 1.66
N ASP A 129 -17.42 -11.30 1.89
CA ASP A 129 -18.49 -11.08 2.88
C ASP A 129 -17.97 -10.94 4.31
N GLN A 130 -17.02 -11.79 4.73
CA GLN A 130 -16.43 -11.74 6.07
C GLN A 130 -15.61 -10.46 6.27
N LEU A 131 -14.87 -10.05 5.24
CA LEU A 131 -14.10 -8.81 5.24
C LEU A 131 -15.02 -7.60 5.27
N PHE A 132 -16.07 -7.58 4.44
CA PHE A 132 -16.97 -6.43 4.36
C PHE A 132 -17.72 -6.20 5.66
N LYS A 133 -18.18 -7.25 6.34
CA LYS A 133 -18.79 -7.16 7.68
C LYS A 133 -17.89 -6.48 8.70
N LYS A 134 -16.57 -6.67 8.61
CA LYS A 134 -15.62 -5.97 9.48
C LYS A 134 -15.45 -4.50 9.10
N GLY A 135 -15.54 -4.17 7.81
CA GLY A 135 -15.39 -2.80 7.28
C GLY A 135 -16.68 -1.98 7.20
N GLU A 136 -17.84 -2.52 7.56
CA GLU A 136 -19.16 -1.91 7.29
C GLU A 136 -19.34 -0.50 7.90
N SER A 137 -18.70 -0.25 9.04
CA SER A 137 -18.70 1.03 9.76
C SER A 137 -17.58 1.98 9.32
N ILE A 138 -16.99 1.77 8.14
CA ILE A 138 -15.99 2.66 7.55
C ILE A 138 -16.43 4.14 7.57
N GLN A 139 -15.51 5.01 7.94
CA GLN A 139 -15.70 6.46 7.94
C GLN A 139 -15.81 7.02 6.53
N TYR A 140 -16.48 8.17 6.41
CA TYR A 140 -16.78 8.82 5.14
C TYR A 140 -15.52 9.12 4.31
N GLU A 141 -14.48 9.65 4.95
CA GLU A 141 -13.23 10.07 4.31
C GLU A 141 -12.53 8.88 3.65
N HIS A 142 -12.46 7.76 4.37
CA HIS A 142 -11.87 6.52 3.88
C HIS A 142 -12.68 5.87 2.76
N ALA A 143 -14.01 5.93 2.83
CA ALA A 143 -14.86 5.43 1.76
C ALA A 143 -14.67 6.26 0.48
N ARG A 144 -14.58 7.59 0.60
CA ARG A 144 -14.34 8.51 -0.53
C ARG A 144 -12.98 8.26 -1.19
N GLU A 145 -11.95 7.97 -0.41
CA GLU A 145 -10.62 7.61 -0.94
C GLU A 145 -10.69 6.36 -1.82
N ILE A 146 -11.35 5.29 -1.35
CA ILE A 146 -11.56 4.08 -2.15
C ILE A 146 -12.32 4.41 -3.44
N LEU A 147 -13.43 5.15 -3.34
CA LEU A 147 -14.25 5.53 -4.50
C LEU A 147 -13.50 6.44 -5.49
N TYR A 148 -12.55 7.25 -5.00
CA TYR A 148 -11.74 8.13 -5.85
C TYR A 148 -10.78 7.34 -6.74
N HIS A 149 -10.15 6.29 -6.19
CA HIS A 149 -9.16 5.50 -6.92
C HIS A 149 -9.74 4.29 -7.66
N LEU A 150 -10.92 3.82 -7.27
CA LEU A 150 -11.53 2.63 -7.84
C LEU A 150 -12.96 2.93 -8.31
N ASN A 151 -13.27 2.56 -9.55
CA ASN A 151 -14.62 2.67 -10.11
C ASN A 151 -15.13 1.30 -10.59
N ASP A 152 -15.88 0.61 -9.73
CA ASP A 152 -16.42 -0.72 -10.00
C ASP A 152 -17.93 -0.82 -9.73
N PRO A 153 -18.79 -0.24 -10.60
CA PRO A 153 -20.23 -0.20 -10.40
C PRO A 153 -20.93 -1.56 -10.50
N LEU A 154 -20.19 -2.62 -10.86
CA LEU A 154 -20.71 -3.99 -10.89
C LEU A 154 -20.41 -4.76 -9.59
N ASN A 155 -19.59 -4.18 -8.72
CA ASN A 155 -19.24 -4.79 -7.44
C ASN A 155 -20.22 -4.30 -6.35
N PRO A 156 -20.96 -5.20 -5.69
CA PRO A 156 -21.99 -4.81 -4.72
C PRO A 156 -21.42 -4.07 -3.51
N TYR A 157 -20.18 -4.36 -3.10
CA TYR A 157 -19.52 -3.66 -2.00
C TYR A 157 -19.14 -2.23 -2.39
N TRP A 158 -18.63 -2.06 -3.60
CA TRP A 158 -18.37 -0.72 -4.15
C TRP A 158 -19.68 0.08 -4.28
N VAL A 159 -20.74 -0.53 -4.82
CA VAL A 159 -22.05 0.11 -4.97
C VAL A 159 -22.63 0.50 -3.61
N HIS A 160 -22.47 -0.35 -2.59
CA HIS A 160 -22.88 -0.02 -1.23
C HIS A 160 -22.18 1.26 -0.74
N LEU A 161 -20.85 1.37 -0.89
CA LEU A 161 -20.12 2.58 -0.51
C LEU A 161 -20.56 3.80 -1.33
N TYR A 162 -20.73 3.64 -2.64
CA TYR A 162 -21.13 4.73 -3.53
C TYR A 162 -22.52 5.27 -3.18
N ASN A 163 -23.47 4.40 -2.88
CA ASN A 163 -24.82 4.81 -2.47
C ASN A 163 -24.80 5.50 -1.10
N LYS A 164 -23.95 5.04 -0.18
CA LYS A 164 -23.85 5.59 1.18
C LYS A 164 -23.11 6.93 1.24
N PHE A 165 -22.09 7.11 0.41
CA PHE A 165 -21.12 8.22 0.55
C PHE A 165 -20.80 8.96 -0.76
N GLY A 166 -21.11 8.40 -1.91
CA GLY A 166 -20.78 8.96 -3.23
C GLY A 166 -21.74 10.05 -3.73
N GLN A 167 -22.90 10.22 -3.11
CA GLN A 167 -23.94 11.18 -3.51
C GLN A 167 -23.93 12.49 -2.70
N LEU A 168 -23.04 12.59 -1.70
CA LEU A 168 -22.88 13.81 -0.90
C LEU A 168 -21.98 14.78 -1.69
N ASN A 169 -22.63 15.75 -2.33
CA ASN A 169 -22.02 16.92 -2.99
C ASN A 169 -21.85 18.06 -1.99
#